data_AF-A0A559PRP5-F1
#
_entry.id   AF-A0A559PRP5-F1
#
_cell.length_a   1.000
_cell.length_b   1.000
_cell.length_c   1.000
_cell.angle_alpha   90.00
_cell.angle_beta   90.00
_cell.angle_gamma   90.00
#
_symmetry.space_group_name_H-M   'P 1'
#
loop_
_entity.id
_entity.type
_entity.pdbx_description
1 polymer ?
#
loop_
_entity_poly.entity_id
_entity_poly.type
_entity_poly.pdbx_seq_one_letter_code
_entity_poly.pdbx_strand_id
1 'polypeptide(L)'
;METKEKTNPTKGVIAPRSRRVDVIVQAHELYPLIPTEKNTDDNTALSDDKGFSSEYGDSNRNYETEVFKNFEMTWDIKVADKNGKDKDYKVELVSVTHNPKPPTNPNIFNHNPLLPKPGSNKKSINGTIVHASPSPEDYTIHFQIFHKDKEPKHFHLDPKLRVNG
;
A
#
# COMPACT_ATOMS: atom_id res chain seq x y z
N MET A 1 31.28 1.49 42.94
CA MET A 1 30.64 2.15 41.79
C MET A 1 30.76 1.21 40.62
N GLU A 2 29.70 0.46 40.33
CA GLU A 2 29.66 -0.44 39.17
C GLU A 2 29.00 0.29 38.00
N THR A 3 29.78 0.51 36.95
CA THR A 3 29.35 1.13 35.70
C THR A 3 28.46 0.12 34.95
N LYS A 4 27.16 0.39 34.89
CA LYS A 4 26.25 -0.34 34.00
C LYS A 4 26.56 0.04 32.56
N GLU A 5 27.16 -0.89 31.83
CA GLU A 5 27.25 -0.85 30.37
C GLU A 5 25.82 -0.80 29.80
N LYS A 6 25.46 0.35 29.21
CA LYS A 6 24.25 0.47 28.38
C LYS A 6 24.56 -0.20 27.05
N THR A 7 24.14 -1.45 26.89
CA THR A 7 24.05 -2.07 25.57
C THR A 7 23.01 -1.30 24.75
N ASN A 8 23.47 -0.59 23.72
CA ASN A 8 22.60 -0.04 22.69
C ASN A 8 21.78 -1.18 22.07
N PRO A 9 20.46 -1.02 21.86
CA PRO A 9 19.71 -2.01 21.10
C PRO A 9 20.26 -2.03 19.66
N THR A 10 20.91 -3.13 19.31
CA THR A 10 21.24 -3.49 17.93
C THR A 10 20.00 -3.28 17.07
N LYS A 11 20.09 -2.46 16.02
CA LYS A 11 19.07 -2.35 14.97
C LYS A 11 18.64 -3.78 14.61
N GLY A 12 17.44 -4.16 15.03
CA GLY A 12 16.96 -5.53 14.89
C GLY A 12 16.98 -5.90 13.42
N VAL A 13 17.75 -6.94 13.08
CA VAL A 13 17.72 -7.52 11.74
C VAL A 13 16.30 -8.02 11.51
N ILE A 14 15.62 -7.42 10.55
CA ILE A 14 14.27 -7.82 10.18
C ILE A 14 14.39 -9.15 9.44
N ALA A 15 13.79 -10.21 10.00
CA ALA A 15 13.72 -11.49 9.32
C ALA A 15 12.90 -11.37 8.01
N PRO A 16 13.40 -11.93 6.89
CA PRO A 16 12.65 -12.01 5.64
C PRO A 16 11.31 -12.71 5.84
N ARG A 17 10.22 -12.08 5.42
CA ARG A 17 8.86 -12.65 5.47
C ARG A 17 7.94 -11.96 4.48
N SER A 18 6.82 -12.61 4.16
CA SER A 18 5.72 -11.98 3.42
C SER A 18 5.18 -10.77 4.18
N ARG A 19 4.70 -9.78 3.42
CA ARG A 19 4.26 -8.48 3.91
C ARG A 19 2.81 -8.23 3.54
N ARG A 20 2.14 -7.47 4.38
CA ARG A 20 0.79 -6.96 4.14
C ARG A 20 0.73 -5.46 4.35
N VAL A 21 0.03 -4.76 3.47
CA VAL A 21 -0.35 -3.35 3.60
C VAL A 21 -1.86 -3.22 3.50
N ASP A 22 -2.46 -2.56 4.50
CA ASP A 22 -3.85 -2.15 4.50
C ASP A 22 -3.97 -0.74 3.91
N VAL A 23 -4.86 -0.58 2.93
CA VAL A 23 -5.32 0.69 2.38
C VAL A 23 -6.65 1.03 3.05
N ILE A 24 -6.69 2.10 3.84
CA ILE A 24 -7.84 2.49 4.65
C ILE A 24 -8.43 3.79 4.11
N VAL A 25 -9.65 3.76 3.61
CA VAL A 25 -10.25 4.87 2.85
C VAL A 25 -11.42 5.49 3.61
N GLN A 26 -11.40 6.81 3.82
CA GLN A 26 -12.57 7.59 4.24
C GLN A 26 -13.45 7.85 3.02
N ALA A 27 -14.20 6.83 2.60
CA ALA A 27 -14.90 6.81 1.32
C ALA A 27 -16.00 7.89 1.22
N HIS A 28 -16.70 8.17 2.31
CA HIS A 28 -17.71 9.22 2.39
C HIS A 28 -17.13 10.61 2.07
N GLU A 29 -15.90 10.88 2.53
CA GLU A 29 -15.25 12.17 2.39
C GLU A 29 -14.53 12.27 1.03
N LEU A 30 -13.90 11.19 0.55
CA LEU A 30 -13.17 11.16 -0.72
C LEU A 30 -14.09 11.11 -1.96
N TYR A 31 -15.14 10.29 -1.94
CA TYR A 31 -16.00 10.09 -3.11
C TYR A 31 -16.59 11.38 -3.72
N PRO A 32 -17.06 12.40 -2.97
CA PRO A 32 -17.57 13.62 -3.59
C PRO A 32 -16.48 14.46 -4.28
N LEU A 33 -15.21 14.26 -3.96
CA LEU A 33 -14.11 15.12 -4.41
C LEU A 33 -13.64 14.80 -5.84
N ILE A 34 -12.83 15.72 -6.39
CA ILE A 34 -12.08 15.52 -7.63
C ILE A 34 -10.89 14.59 -7.31
N PRO A 35 -10.60 13.56 -8.12
CA PRO A 35 -9.43 12.71 -7.93
C PRO A 35 -8.12 13.48 -8.13
N THR A 36 -7.57 14.00 -7.04
CA THR A 36 -6.24 14.61 -6.97
C THR A 36 -5.41 13.86 -5.96
N GLU A 37 -4.08 13.93 -6.07
CA GLU A 37 -3.16 13.33 -5.11
C GLU A 37 -3.46 13.83 -3.70
N LYS A 38 -3.56 15.15 -3.51
CA LYS A 38 -3.88 15.76 -2.21
C LYS A 38 -5.19 15.24 -1.61
N ASN A 39 -6.28 15.19 -2.40
CA ASN A 39 -7.55 14.70 -1.87
C ASN A 39 -7.46 13.23 -1.50
N THR A 40 -6.70 12.44 -2.25
CA THR A 40 -6.51 11.02 -1.95
C THR A 40 -5.66 10.85 -0.68
N ASP A 41 -4.55 11.57 -0.55
CA ASP A 41 -3.69 11.60 0.64
C ASP A 41 -4.47 12.03 1.90
N ASP A 42 -5.26 13.10 1.82
CA ASP A 42 -6.09 13.59 2.92
C ASP A 42 -7.13 12.56 3.42
N ASN A 43 -7.54 11.61 2.57
CA ASN A 43 -8.66 10.69 2.84
C ASN A 43 -8.27 9.20 2.78
N THR A 44 -6.98 8.90 2.73
CA THR A 44 -6.47 7.53 2.79
C THR A 44 -5.35 7.41 3.82
N ALA A 45 -5.26 6.24 4.43
CA ALA A 45 -4.15 5.86 5.27
C ALA A 45 -3.59 4.52 4.79
N LEU A 46 -2.28 4.34 4.94
CA LEU A 46 -1.57 3.10 4.66
C LEU A 46 -1.02 2.54 5.96
N SER A 47 -1.13 1.24 6.20
CA SER A 47 -0.54 0.59 7.38
C SER A 47 0.03 -0.76 7.01
N ASP A 48 1.27 -1.04 7.42
CA ASP A 48 1.85 -2.36 7.24
C ASP A 48 1.69 -3.25 8.48
N ASP A 49 2.02 -4.53 8.31
CA ASP A 49 2.02 -5.54 9.38
C ASP A 49 3.16 -5.40 10.41
N LYS A 50 3.94 -4.31 10.35
CA LYS A 50 5.00 -3.97 11.32
C LYS A 50 4.66 -2.71 12.12
N GLY A 51 3.51 -2.10 11.86
CA GLY A 51 3.07 -0.87 12.52
C GLY A 51 3.68 0.40 11.93
N PHE A 52 4.26 0.35 10.73
CA PHE A 52 4.57 1.55 9.97
C PHE A 52 3.32 2.01 9.22
N SER A 53 2.90 3.27 9.46
CA SER A 53 1.72 3.87 8.85
C SER A 53 2.03 5.20 8.16
N SER A 54 1.22 5.52 7.15
CA SER A 54 0.99 6.88 6.65
C SER A 54 -0.40 7.27 7.14
N GLU A 55 -0.49 8.31 7.97
CA GLU A 55 -1.78 8.77 8.49
C GLU A 55 -2.52 9.60 7.43
N TYR A 56 -3.81 9.88 7.67
CA TYR A 56 -4.59 10.75 6.80
C TYR A 56 -3.96 12.14 6.67
N GLY A 57 -3.75 12.59 5.43
CA GLY A 57 -3.12 13.88 5.12
C GLY A 57 -1.60 13.82 4.97
N ASP A 58 -0.96 12.70 5.33
CA ASP A 58 0.43 12.47 4.98
C ASP A 58 0.56 12.14 3.49
N SER A 59 1.62 12.63 2.86
CA SER A 59 1.88 12.25 1.46
C SER A 59 2.25 10.78 1.37
N ASN A 60 1.43 10.00 0.67
CA ASN A 60 1.67 8.57 0.51
C ASN A 60 2.99 8.26 -0.24
N ARG A 61 3.57 9.23 -0.96
CA ARG A 61 4.91 9.12 -1.57
C ARG A 61 6.06 8.97 -0.57
N ASN A 62 5.82 9.32 0.69
CA ASN A 62 6.78 9.17 1.79
C ASN A 62 6.62 7.83 2.50
N TYR A 63 5.53 7.11 2.24
CA TYR A 63 5.31 5.77 2.78
C TYR A 63 6.18 4.75 2.06
N GLU A 64 7.05 4.07 2.81
CA GLU A 64 7.95 3.05 2.29
C GLU A 64 7.76 1.72 3.05
N THR A 65 7.43 0.65 2.33
CA THR A 65 7.33 -0.70 2.91
C THR A 65 8.58 -1.52 2.58
N GLU A 66 9.10 -2.22 3.58
CA GLU A 66 10.24 -3.12 3.41
C GLU A 66 9.80 -4.54 3.04
N VAL A 67 10.17 -4.97 1.83
CA VAL A 67 9.81 -6.28 1.25
C VAL A 67 11.06 -7.08 0.89
N PHE A 68 10.90 -8.38 0.66
CA PHE A 68 12.02 -9.32 0.47
C PHE A 68 11.80 -10.15 -0.79
N LYS A 69 12.86 -10.36 -1.57
CA LYS A 69 12.86 -11.24 -2.74
C LYS A 69 12.43 -12.65 -2.34
N ASN A 70 11.65 -13.29 -3.21
CA ASN A 70 11.02 -14.61 -3.03
C ASN A 70 9.92 -14.67 -1.97
N PHE A 71 9.49 -13.54 -1.41
CA PHE A 71 8.33 -13.45 -0.52
C PHE A 71 7.14 -12.76 -1.18
N GLU A 72 5.97 -12.98 -0.60
CA GLU A 72 4.73 -12.37 -1.07
C GLU A 72 4.48 -11.00 -0.43
N MET A 73 3.80 -10.14 -1.18
CA MET A 73 3.25 -8.88 -0.72
C MET A 73 1.74 -8.90 -0.99
N THR A 74 0.96 -8.56 0.03
CA THR A 74 -0.49 -8.45 -0.03
C THR A 74 -0.90 -7.01 0.20
N TRP A 75 -1.78 -6.50 -0.66
CA TRP A 75 -2.50 -5.24 -0.41
C TRP A 75 -3.95 -5.56 -0.17
N ASP A 76 -4.47 -5.11 0.96
CA ASP A 76 -5.90 -5.23 1.31
C ASP A 76 -6.53 -3.84 1.38
N ILE A 77 -7.79 -3.68 0.99
CA ILE A 77 -8.49 -2.39 1.02
C ILE A 77 -9.76 -2.44 1.86
N LYS A 78 -9.97 -1.43 2.70
CA LYS A 78 -11.17 -1.28 3.54
C LYS A 78 -11.61 0.17 3.65
N VAL A 79 -12.91 0.36 3.95
CA VAL A 79 -13.42 1.67 4.38
C VAL A 79 -13.03 1.91 5.83
N ALA A 80 -12.84 3.16 6.23
CA ALA A 80 -12.44 3.55 7.57
C ALA A 80 -13.54 3.23 8.60
N ASP A 81 -14.80 3.52 8.27
CA ASP A 81 -15.93 3.34 9.18
C ASP A 81 -17.13 2.64 8.51
N LYS A 82 -17.04 1.32 8.40
CA LYS A 82 -18.08 0.47 7.78
C LYS A 82 -19.45 0.53 8.47
N ASN A 83 -19.52 1.01 9.73
CA ASN A 83 -20.75 1.02 10.52
C ASN A 83 -21.32 2.44 10.71
N GLY A 84 -20.55 3.48 10.41
CA GLY A 84 -20.98 4.87 10.47
C GLY A 84 -20.97 5.54 9.11
N LYS A 85 -20.08 6.52 8.90
CA LYS A 85 -20.13 7.40 7.72
C LYS A 85 -19.92 6.67 6.39
N ASP A 86 -19.11 5.62 6.36
CA ASP A 86 -18.78 4.88 5.14
C ASP A 86 -19.71 3.67 4.87
N LYS A 87 -20.77 3.47 5.66
CA LYS A 87 -21.62 2.27 5.60
C LYS A 87 -22.25 1.98 4.22
N ASP A 88 -22.52 3.03 3.44
CA ASP A 88 -23.14 2.95 2.11
C ASP A 88 -22.09 2.92 0.98
N TYR A 89 -20.80 2.84 1.33
CA TYR A 89 -19.69 2.88 0.39
C TYR A 89 -18.99 1.53 0.31
N LYS A 90 -18.50 1.22 -0.89
CA LYS A 90 -17.67 0.05 -1.15
C LYS A 90 -16.41 0.48 -1.88
N VAL A 91 -15.27 -0.03 -1.43
CA VAL A 91 -13.97 0.18 -2.08
C VAL A 91 -13.46 -1.11 -2.70
N GLU A 92 -12.81 -1.04 -3.85
CA GLU A 92 -12.19 -2.18 -4.53
C GLU A 92 -10.81 -1.81 -5.05
N LEU A 93 -9.85 -2.74 -4.96
CA LEU A 93 -8.58 -2.64 -5.67
C LEU A 93 -8.79 -2.96 -7.16
N VAL A 94 -8.17 -2.17 -8.01
CA VAL A 94 -8.18 -2.35 -9.47
C VAL A 94 -6.89 -3.00 -9.92
N SER A 95 -5.75 -2.45 -9.51
CA SER A 95 -4.43 -2.97 -9.84
C SER A 95 -3.35 -2.43 -8.90
N VAL A 96 -2.21 -3.10 -8.87
CA VAL A 96 -0.95 -2.56 -8.34
C VAL A 96 0.08 -2.60 -9.45
N THR A 97 0.65 -1.44 -9.80
CA THR A 97 1.55 -1.27 -10.94
C THR A 97 2.91 -0.80 -10.44
N HIS A 98 3.97 -1.54 -10.77
CA HIS A 98 5.34 -1.07 -10.54
C HIS A 98 5.73 -0.02 -11.58
N ASN A 99 6.35 1.08 -11.12
CA ASN A 99 6.78 2.21 -11.94
C ASN A 99 8.32 2.28 -12.00
N PRO A 100 8.98 1.37 -12.75
CA PRO A 100 10.43 1.31 -12.77
C PRO A 100 11.04 2.61 -13.30
N LYS A 101 12.07 3.11 -12.62
CA LYS A 101 12.83 4.27 -13.10
C LYS A 101 13.73 3.83 -14.28
N PRO A 102 13.71 4.55 -15.41
CA PRO A 102 14.68 4.34 -16.48
C PRO A 102 16.12 4.50 -15.97
N PRO A 103 17.12 3.79 -16.53
CA PRO A 103 17.05 2.96 -17.73
C PRO A 103 16.97 1.44 -17.49
N THR A 104 17.02 0.93 -16.24
CA THR A 104 17.42 -0.48 -16.02
C THR A 104 16.74 -1.24 -14.89
N ASN A 105 15.76 -0.70 -14.16
CA ASN A 105 15.15 -1.46 -13.08
C ASN A 105 14.20 -2.54 -13.65
N PRO A 106 14.51 -3.85 -13.52
CA PRO A 106 13.58 -4.89 -13.92
C PRO A 106 12.32 -4.81 -13.06
N ASN A 107 11.20 -5.28 -13.59
CA ASN A 107 9.96 -5.32 -12.83
C ASN A 107 10.12 -6.13 -11.54
N ILE A 108 9.87 -5.56 -10.36
CA ILE A 108 10.10 -6.29 -9.09
C ILE A 108 9.08 -7.39 -8.79
N PHE A 109 7.93 -7.37 -9.44
CA PHE A 109 6.85 -8.36 -9.25
C PHE A 109 6.91 -9.50 -10.26
N ASN A 110 6.29 -10.64 -9.93
CA ASN A 110 6.13 -11.77 -10.86
C ASN A 110 5.28 -11.41 -12.10
N HIS A 111 4.35 -10.47 -11.97
CA HIS A 111 3.57 -9.90 -13.07
C HIS A 111 3.43 -8.39 -12.87
N ASN A 112 3.25 -7.63 -13.95
CA ASN A 112 2.95 -6.20 -13.89
C ASN A 112 1.99 -5.81 -15.03
N PRO A 113 0.82 -5.22 -14.74
CA PRO A 113 0.30 -4.94 -13.41
C PRO A 113 -0.08 -6.23 -12.64
N LEU A 114 -0.07 -6.14 -11.31
CA LEU A 114 -0.76 -7.11 -10.45
C LEU A 114 -2.26 -6.78 -10.44
N LEU A 115 -3.09 -7.82 -10.55
CA LEU A 115 -4.55 -7.69 -10.62
C LEU A 115 -5.22 -8.52 -9.52
N PRO A 116 -6.44 -8.16 -9.07
CA PRO A 116 -7.22 -9.02 -8.20
C PRO A 116 -7.46 -10.38 -8.86
N LYS A 117 -7.48 -11.45 -8.05
CA LYS A 117 -7.77 -12.80 -8.56
C LYS A 117 -9.14 -12.80 -9.25
N PRO A 118 -9.29 -13.44 -10.44
CA PRO A 118 -10.59 -13.61 -11.08
C PRO A 118 -11.60 -14.25 -10.11
N GLY A 119 -12.82 -13.71 -10.05
CA GLY A 119 -13.88 -14.19 -9.15
C GLY A 119 -13.72 -13.78 -7.68
N SER A 120 -12.68 -13.03 -7.30
CA SER A 120 -12.55 -12.49 -5.93
C SER A 120 -13.46 -11.28 -5.70
N ASN A 121 -13.61 -10.90 -4.42
CA ASN A 121 -14.32 -9.67 -4.01
C ASN A 121 -13.54 -8.37 -4.30
N LYS A 122 -12.38 -8.45 -4.97
CA LYS A 122 -11.48 -7.33 -5.30
C LYS A 122 -11.03 -6.51 -4.10
N LYS A 123 -11.05 -7.09 -2.89
CA LYS A 123 -10.54 -6.45 -1.67
C LYS A 123 -9.05 -6.67 -1.44
N SER A 124 -8.45 -7.60 -2.19
CA SER A 124 -7.06 -8.02 -1.99
C SER A 124 -6.35 -8.23 -3.32
N ILE A 125 -5.11 -7.77 -3.41
CA ILE A 125 -4.16 -8.07 -4.49
C ILE A 125 -2.92 -8.70 -3.86
N ASN A 126 -2.38 -9.74 -4.49
CA ASN A 126 -1.15 -10.40 -4.04
C ASN A 126 -0.13 -10.41 -5.17
N GLY A 127 1.14 -10.20 -4.84
CA GLY A 127 2.26 -10.32 -5.77
C GLY A 127 3.46 -10.99 -5.10
N THR A 128 4.28 -11.67 -5.88
CA THR A 128 5.57 -12.21 -5.41
C THR A 128 6.68 -11.28 -5.84
N ILE A 129 7.59 -10.94 -4.93
CA ILE A 129 8.80 -10.16 -5.24
C ILE A 129 9.82 -11.08 -5.90
N VAL A 130 10.23 -10.77 -7.13
CA VAL A 130 11.14 -11.61 -7.94
C VAL A 130 12.52 -10.98 -8.19
N HIS A 131 12.65 -9.66 -8.07
CA HIS A 131 13.92 -8.94 -8.18
C HIS A 131 14.14 -8.06 -6.95
N ALA A 132 15.37 -8.09 -6.41
CA ALA A 132 15.80 -7.12 -5.40
C ALA A 132 16.14 -5.78 -6.08
N SER A 133 16.12 -4.68 -5.32
CA SER A 133 16.52 -3.37 -5.82
C SER A 133 17.46 -2.67 -4.85
N PRO A 134 18.55 -2.03 -5.32
CA PRO A 134 19.43 -1.24 -4.46
C PRO A 134 18.79 0.09 -4.00
N SER A 135 17.68 0.50 -4.60
CA SER A 135 16.96 1.73 -4.28
C SER A 135 15.48 1.47 -4.00
N PRO A 136 14.78 2.38 -3.30
CA PRO A 136 13.34 2.32 -3.22
C PRO A 136 12.69 2.39 -4.61
N GLU A 137 11.77 1.47 -4.88
CA GLU A 137 11.00 1.40 -6.11
C GLU A 137 9.65 2.07 -5.93
N ASP A 138 9.26 2.90 -6.90
CA ASP A 138 7.95 3.55 -6.91
C ASP A 138 6.90 2.57 -7.46
N TYR A 139 5.70 2.58 -6.89
CA TYR A 139 4.58 1.80 -7.39
C TYR A 139 3.27 2.54 -7.16
N THR A 140 2.26 2.24 -7.98
CA THR A 140 0.94 2.84 -7.89
C THR A 140 -0.10 1.80 -7.49
N ILE A 141 -0.90 2.10 -6.47
CA ILE A 141 -2.08 1.33 -6.07
C ILE A 141 -3.30 2.00 -6.69
N HIS A 142 -3.96 1.35 -7.65
CA HIS A 142 -5.21 1.84 -8.23
C HIS A 142 -6.40 1.22 -7.50
N PHE A 143 -7.35 2.05 -7.10
CA PHE A 143 -8.58 1.61 -6.47
C PHE A 143 -9.78 2.43 -6.93
N GLN A 144 -10.97 1.93 -6.64
CA GLN A 144 -12.22 2.59 -6.97
C GLN A 144 -13.18 2.57 -5.79
N ILE A 145 -14.01 3.61 -5.70
CA ILE A 145 -15.03 3.79 -4.69
C ILE A 145 -16.39 3.76 -5.38
N PHE A 146 -17.29 2.93 -4.87
CA PHE A 146 -18.70 2.84 -5.23
C PHE A 146 -19.55 3.44 -4.13
N HIS A 147 -20.65 4.07 -4.54
CA HIS A 147 -21.67 4.57 -3.63
C HIS A 147 -23.05 4.35 -4.24
N LYS A 148 -23.76 3.32 -3.75
CA LYS A 148 -25.08 2.90 -4.24
C LYS A 148 -25.07 2.71 -5.76
N ASP A 149 -26.05 3.27 -6.47
CA ASP A 149 -26.25 3.14 -7.92
C ASP A 149 -25.50 4.20 -8.74
N LYS A 150 -24.50 4.86 -8.15
CA LYS A 150 -23.69 5.86 -8.86
C LYS A 150 -22.48 5.21 -9.52
N GLU A 151 -22.00 5.85 -10.58
CA GLU A 151 -20.75 5.47 -11.25
C GLU A 151 -19.56 5.42 -10.26
N PRO A 152 -18.69 4.40 -10.36
CA PRO A 152 -17.51 4.32 -9.54
C PRO A 152 -16.53 5.44 -9.86
N LYS A 153 -15.91 6.00 -8.83
CA LYS A 153 -14.79 6.94 -8.98
C LYS A 153 -13.47 6.25 -8.72
N HIS A 154 -12.48 6.56 -9.56
CA HIS A 154 -11.16 5.95 -9.55
C HIS A 154 -10.16 6.89 -8.88
N PHE A 155 -9.27 6.32 -8.07
CA PHE A 155 -8.24 7.01 -7.32
C PHE A 155 -6.95 6.18 -7.34
N HIS A 156 -5.84 6.79 -6.94
CA HIS A 156 -4.56 6.09 -6.84
C HIS A 156 -3.71 6.63 -5.70
N LEU A 157 -2.80 5.78 -5.22
CA LEU A 157 -1.75 6.11 -4.24
C LEU A 157 -0.40 5.76 -4.85
N ASP A 158 0.63 6.59 -4.60
CA ASP A 158 1.99 6.39 -5.13
C ASP A 158 3.06 6.14 -4.04
N PRO A 159 2.94 5.08 -3.21
CA PRO A 159 3.95 4.72 -2.22
C PRO A 159 5.23 4.09 -2.82
N LYS A 160 6.15 3.71 -1.93
CA LYS A 160 7.46 3.12 -2.26
C LYS A 160 7.67 1.75 -1.63
N LEU A 161 8.49 0.93 -2.27
CA LEU A 161 9.00 -0.33 -1.73
C LEU A 161 10.51 -0.29 -1.60
N ARG A 162 11.02 -0.66 -0.43
CA ARG A 162 12.44 -1.02 -0.26
C ARG A 162 12.59 -2.52 -0.39
N VAL A 163 13.25 -2.97 -1.46
CA VAL A 163 13.28 -4.39 -1.85
C VAL A 163 14.61 -5.04 -1.51
N ASN A 164 14.64 -5.81 -0.43
CA ASN A 164 15.82 -6.54 0.01
C ASN A 164 15.98 -7.89 -0.72
N GLY A 165 17.23 -8.31 -0.93
CA GLY A 165 17.60 -9.57 -1.59
C GLY A 165 17.74 -10.75 -0.66
#